data_AF-A0A818ZWY2-F1
#
_entry.id   AF-A0A818ZWY2-F1
#
_cell.length_a   1.000
_cell.length_b   1.000
_cell.length_c   1.000
_cell.angle_alpha   90.00
_cell.angle_beta   90.00
_cell.angle_gamma   90.00
#
_symmetry.space_group_name_H-M   'P 1'
#
loop_
_entity.id
_entity.type
_entity.pdbx_description
1 polymer ?
#
loop_
_entity_poly.entity_id
_entity_poly.type
_entity_poly.pdbx_seq_one_letter_code
_entity_poly.pdbx_strand_id
1 'polypeptide(L)'
;YAGLLWTAEHAQDLGIDLTQISVAGVSAGGGLAAATALMARDRDGPKLQGQLLVCPMLDDRDQTLSTLQYADIGTWNRQSNQVGWTALLGSKRIGIEQPFFDTASHIIILFGNVAFNLIPLCSSASCRQAA
;
A
#
# COMPACT_ATOMS: atom_id res chain seq x y z
N TYR A 1 -7.86 0.99 -8.97
CA TYR A 1 -7.44 0.86 -10.39
C TYR A 1 -8.48 1.37 -11.39
N ALA A 2 -9.73 0.87 -11.44
CA ALA A 2 -10.71 1.36 -12.43
C ALA A 2 -10.91 2.89 -12.39
N GLY A 3 -10.96 3.48 -11.19
CA GLY A 3 -10.99 4.95 -11.05
C GLY A 3 -9.74 5.65 -11.59
N LEU A 4 -8.54 5.04 -11.49
CA LEU A 4 -7.32 5.59 -12.08
C LEU A 4 -7.39 5.58 -13.62
N LEU A 5 -7.91 4.49 -14.21
CA LEU A 5 -8.13 4.42 -15.66
C LEU A 5 -9.09 5.49 -16.12
N TRP A 6 -10.25 5.59 -15.46
CA TRP A 6 -11.25 6.59 -15.80
C TRP A 6 -10.68 8.02 -15.70
N THR A 7 -9.97 8.35 -14.62
CA THR A 7 -9.33 9.67 -14.46
C THR A 7 -8.33 9.95 -15.57
N ALA A 8 -7.52 8.96 -15.97
CA ALA A 8 -6.57 9.12 -17.07
C ALA A 8 -7.28 9.27 -18.43
N GLU A 9 -8.33 8.51 -18.70
CA GLU A 9 -9.15 8.62 -19.91
C GLU A 9 -9.82 10.00 -20.05
N HIS A 10 -10.18 10.62 -18.92
CA HIS A 10 -10.87 11.92 -18.87
C HIS A 10 -9.94 13.07 -18.48
N ALA A 11 -8.62 12.87 -18.52
CA ALA A 11 -7.66 13.84 -18.00
C ALA A 11 -7.75 15.20 -18.72
N GLN A 12 -7.99 15.19 -20.03
CA GLN A 12 -8.16 16.43 -20.82
C GLN A 12 -9.37 17.24 -20.34
N ASP A 13 -10.52 16.59 -20.13
CA ASP A 13 -11.76 17.24 -19.68
C ASP A 13 -11.64 17.77 -18.25
N LEU A 14 -10.82 17.11 -17.43
CA LEU A 14 -10.53 17.50 -16.05
C LEU A 14 -9.39 18.52 -15.94
N GLY A 15 -8.71 18.87 -17.03
CA GLY A 15 -7.53 19.74 -17.02
C GLY A 15 -6.31 19.14 -16.30
N ILE A 16 -6.21 17.81 -16.24
CA ILE A 16 -5.14 17.06 -15.57
C ILE A 16 -3.99 16.79 -16.55
N ASP A 17 -2.76 17.08 -16.12
CA ASP A 17 -1.55 16.61 -16.81
C ASP A 17 -1.30 15.14 -16.48
N LEU A 18 -1.39 14.28 -17.50
CA LEU A 18 -1.15 12.83 -17.38
C LEU A 18 0.24 12.48 -16.84
N THR A 19 1.22 13.36 -16.95
CA THR A 19 2.57 13.15 -16.42
C THR A 19 2.67 13.43 -14.91
N GLN A 20 1.64 14.02 -14.31
CA GLN A 20 1.58 14.45 -12.90
C GLN A 20 0.57 13.66 -12.07
N ILE A 21 0.13 12.48 -12.53
CA ILE A 21 -0.83 11.66 -11.79
C ILE A 21 -0.12 10.95 -10.62
N SER A 22 -0.64 11.13 -9.41
CA SER A 22 -0.20 10.41 -8.21
C SER A 22 -1.39 9.75 -7.53
N VAL A 23 -1.14 8.66 -6.80
CA VAL A 23 -2.15 8.00 -5.95
C VAL A 23 -1.86 8.27 -4.48
N ALA A 24 -2.89 8.48 -3.68
CA ALA A 24 -2.73 8.75 -2.26
C ALA A 24 -3.77 7.99 -1.44
N GLY A 25 -3.41 7.64 -0.20
CA GLY A 25 -4.33 6.94 0.69
C GLY A 25 -3.88 6.92 2.14
N VAL A 26 -4.87 6.84 3.03
CA VAL A 26 -4.70 6.75 4.49
C VAL A 26 -5.20 5.39 4.97
N SER A 27 -4.48 4.74 5.90
CA SER A 27 -4.93 3.47 6.50
C SER A 27 -5.25 2.41 5.43
N ALA A 28 -6.45 1.84 5.41
CA ALA A 28 -6.93 0.93 4.37
C ALA A 28 -6.83 1.53 2.95
N GLY A 29 -7.08 2.83 2.81
CA GLY A 29 -6.90 3.57 1.56
C GLY A 29 -5.45 3.59 1.11
N GLY A 30 -4.48 3.57 2.02
CA GLY A 30 -3.06 3.44 1.70
C GLY A 30 -2.75 2.08 1.06
N GLY A 31 -3.37 1.01 1.54
CA GLY A 31 -3.30 -0.32 0.90
C GLY A 31 -3.88 -0.30 -0.51
N LEU A 32 -5.02 0.35 -0.72
CA LEU A 32 -5.64 0.50 -2.05
C LEU A 32 -4.79 1.35 -3.00
N ALA A 33 -4.13 2.40 -2.50
CA ALA A 33 -3.23 3.24 -3.27
C ALA A 33 -1.98 2.45 -3.72
N ALA A 34 -1.35 1.73 -2.79
CA ALA A 34 -0.21 0.85 -3.09
C ALA A 34 -0.59 -0.25 -4.10
N ALA A 35 -1.72 -0.93 -3.89
CA ALA A 35 -2.22 -1.93 -4.82
C ALA A 35 -2.52 -1.34 -6.21
N THR A 36 -3.10 -0.14 -6.27
CA THR A 36 -3.36 0.55 -7.54
C THR A 36 -2.06 0.89 -8.27
N ALA A 37 -1.01 1.30 -7.56
CA ALA A 37 0.30 1.56 -8.16
C ALA A 37 0.95 0.28 -8.72
N LEU A 38 0.89 -0.82 -7.98
CA LEU A 38 1.36 -2.13 -8.47
C LEU A 38 0.58 -2.59 -9.70
N MET A 39 -0.74 -2.46 -9.69
CA MET A 39 -1.57 -2.80 -10.84
C MET A 39 -1.23 -1.93 -12.06
N ALA A 40 -0.96 -0.64 -11.88
CA ALA A 40 -0.57 0.23 -12.98
C ALA A 40 0.81 -0.15 -13.55
N ARG A 41 1.78 -0.51 -12.70
CA ARG A 41 3.08 -1.06 -13.11
C ARG A 41 2.92 -2.35 -13.91
N ASP A 42 2.13 -3.30 -13.41
CA ASP A 42 2.02 -4.64 -13.97
C ASP A 42 1.16 -4.69 -15.24
N ARG A 43 0.37 -3.63 -15.51
CA ARG A 43 -0.54 -3.52 -16.66
C ARG A 43 -0.13 -2.43 -17.65
N ASP A 44 1.13 -1.99 -17.59
CA ASP A 44 1.71 -0.97 -18.48
C ASP A 44 0.98 0.39 -18.49
N GLY A 45 0.37 0.77 -17.36
CA GLY A 45 -0.12 2.12 -17.12
C GLY A 45 -1.50 2.20 -16.47
N PRO A 46 -2.00 3.44 -16.26
CA PRO A 46 -1.38 4.74 -16.56
C PRO A 46 -0.12 5.01 -15.72
N LYS A 47 0.84 5.78 -16.24
CA LYS A 47 2.09 6.09 -15.51
C LYS A 47 1.80 6.98 -14.30
N LEU A 48 2.23 6.53 -13.13
CA LEU A 48 2.17 7.32 -11.90
C LEU A 48 3.50 8.04 -11.66
N GLN A 49 3.41 9.31 -11.27
CA GLN A 49 4.56 10.11 -10.82
C GLN A 49 5.01 9.72 -9.41
N GLY A 50 4.06 9.29 -8.57
CA GLY A 50 4.36 8.88 -7.20
C GLY A 50 3.15 8.33 -6.45
N GLN A 51 3.40 7.97 -5.19
CA GLN A 51 2.38 7.57 -4.24
C GLN A 51 2.61 8.20 -2.87
N LEU A 52 1.52 8.60 -2.18
CA LEU A 52 1.54 9.09 -0.80
C LEU A 52 0.75 8.13 0.09
N LEU A 53 1.44 7.45 1.00
CA LEU A 53 0.87 6.42 1.86
C LEU A 53 0.94 6.87 3.32
N VAL A 54 -0.20 7.16 3.93
CA VAL A 54 -0.27 7.64 5.33
C VAL A 54 -0.77 6.49 6.21
N CYS A 55 0.03 6.10 7.21
CA CYS A 55 -0.23 4.96 8.11
C CYS A 55 -0.88 3.74 7.41
N PRO A 56 -0.31 3.27 6.28
CA PRO A 56 -1.03 2.38 5.38
C PRO A 56 -1.22 0.98 5.99
N MET A 57 -2.39 0.37 5.73
CA MET A 57 -2.64 -1.03 6.04
C MET A 57 -2.13 -1.90 4.90
N LEU A 58 -1.02 -2.60 5.12
CA LEU A 58 -0.27 -3.33 4.08
C LEU A 58 -0.04 -4.81 4.38
N ASP A 59 -0.29 -5.23 5.62
CA ASP A 59 0.03 -6.57 6.13
C ASP A 59 -1.08 -7.02 7.09
N ASP A 60 -1.71 -8.17 6.78
CA ASP A 60 -2.83 -8.74 7.52
C ASP A 60 -2.40 -9.74 8.62
N ARG A 61 -1.10 -10.01 8.74
CA ARG A 61 -0.52 -11.00 9.68
C ARG A 61 -0.58 -10.55 11.14
N ASP A 62 -0.55 -9.24 11.38
CA ASP A 62 -0.77 -8.65 12.72
C ASP A 62 0.24 -9.17 13.77
N GLN A 63 1.53 -9.25 13.39
CA GLN A 63 2.64 -9.81 14.18
C GLN A 63 3.83 -8.86 14.39
N THR A 64 3.78 -7.62 13.89
CA THR A 64 4.88 -6.67 14.07
C THR A 64 5.05 -6.29 15.54
N LEU A 65 6.25 -5.86 15.93
CA LEU A 65 6.49 -5.35 17.29
C LEU A 65 5.53 -4.21 17.65
N SER A 66 5.25 -3.30 16.72
CA SER A 66 4.29 -2.20 16.93
C SER A 66 2.87 -2.71 17.18
N THR A 67 2.44 -3.78 16.49
CA THR A 67 1.15 -4.41 16.74
C THR A 67 1.03 -4.93 18.18
N LEU A 68 2.11 -5.51 18.70
CA LEU A 68 2.14 -6.03 20.07
C LEU A 68 2.22 -4.91 21.11
N GLN A 69 3.01 -3.86 20.84
CA GLN A 69 3.16 -2.71 21.74
C GLN A 69 1.87 -1.90 21.90
N TYR A 70 1.06 -1.80 20.84
CA TYR A 70 -0.21 -1.06 20.82
C TYR A 70 -1.43 -1.98 20.87
N ALA A 71 -1.28 -3.18 21.42
CA ALA A 71 -2.35 -4.19 21.44
C ALA A 71 -3.65 -3.68 22.07
N ASP A 72 -3.52 -2.91 23.16
CA ASP A 72 -4.64 -2.38 23.96
C ASP A 72 -4.54 -0.86 24.18
N ILE A 73 -3.75 -0.16 23.36
CA ILE A 73 -3.43 1.26 23.54
C ILE A 73 -3.87 2.06 22.31
N GLY A 74 -4.54 3.19 22.54
CA GLY A 74 -4.93 4.14 21.51
C GLY A 74 -6.29 3.85 20.86
N THR A 75 -6.69 4.70 19.92
CA THR A 75 -7.98 4.59 19.20
C THR A 75 -7.99 3.49 18.14
N TRP A 76 -6.82 3.10 17.64
CA TRP A 76 -6.64 1.98 16.72
C TRP A 76 -5.67 0.95 17.34
N ASN A 77 -6.24 -0.08 17.92
CA ASN A 77 -5.50 -1.15 18.60
C ASN A 77 -5.47 -2.42 17.75
N ARG A 78 -4.86 -3.49 18.27
CA ARG A 78 -4.74 -4.77 17.56
C ARG A 78 -6.09 -5.39 17.21
N GLN A 79 -7.06 -5.32 18.11
CA GLN A 79 -8.41 -5.85 17.87
C GLN A 79 -9.09 -5.13 16.69
N SER A 80 -8.99 -3.80 16.62
CA SER A 80 -9.49 -3.02 15.49
C SER A 80 -8.87 -3.46 14.16
N ASN A 81 -7.56 -3.69 14.16
CA ASN A 81 -6.82 -4.19 13.00
C ASN A 81 -7.32 -5.57 12.54
N GLN A 82 -7.57 -6.47 13.49
CA GLN A 82 -8.11 -7.80 13.21
C GLN A 82 -9.52 -7.75 12.62
N VAL A 83 -10.39 -6.89 13.15
CA VAL A 83 -11.74 -6.68 12.59
C VAL A 83 -11.64 -6.15 11.16
N GLY A 84 -10.81 -5.13 10.93
CA GLY A 84 -10.63 -4.53 9.60
C GLY A 84 -10.16 -5.54 8.55
N TRP A 85 -9.11 -6.31 8.85
CA TRP A 85 -8.60 -7.33 7.94
C TRP A 85 -9.58 -8.49 7.73
N THR A 86 -10.32 -8.89 8.77
CA THR A 86 -11.33 -9.95 8.65
C THR A 86 -12.49 -9.50 7.77
N ALA A 87 -12.93 -8.25 7.89
CA ALA A 87 -13.97 -7.69 7.02
C ALA A 87 -13.53 -7.64 5.55
N LEU A 88 -12.25 -7.34 5.29
CA LEU A 88 -11.72 -7.25 3.93
C LEU A 88 -11.45 -8.62 3.28
N LEU A 89 -10.78 -9.51 4.01
CA LEU A 89 -10.25 -10.77 3.44
C LEU A 89 -11.10 -12.00 3.76
N GLY A 90 -11.94 -11.94 4.80
CA GLY A 90 -12.71 -13.10 5.27
C GLY A 90 -11.81 -14.32 5.48
N SER A 91 -12.18 -15.45 4.88
CA SER A 91 -11.41 -16.70 4.95
C SER A 91 -10.09 -16.69 4.18
N LYS A 92 -9.80 -15.65 3.40
CA LYS A 92 -8.53 -15.51 2.66
C LYS A 92 -7.43 -14.86 3.49
N ARG A 93 -7.75 -14.45 4.72
CA ARG A 93 -6.77 -13.87 5.62
C ARG A 93 -5.68 -14.90 5.90
N ILE A 94 -4.43 -14.53 5.65
CA ILE A 94 -3.28 -15.42 5.88
C ILE A 94 -3.08 -15.58 7.39
N GLY A 95 -3.28 -14.49 8.14
CA GLY A 95 -3.15 -14.50 9.59
C GLY A 95 -1.79 -15.01 10.06
N ILE A 96 -1.77 -15.72 11.19
CA ILE A 96 -0.56 -16.22 11.86
C ILE A 96 -0.01 -17.53 11.27
N GLU A 97 -0.61 -18.09 10.21
CA GLU A 97 -0.32 -19.46 9.75
C GLU A 97 0.81 -19.57 8.72
N GLN A 98 1.37 -18.47 8.20
CA GLN A 98 2.47 -18.50 7.22
C GLN A 98 3.72 -17.77 7.74
N PRO A 99 4.91 -18.39 7.68
CA PRO A 99 6.15 -17.76 8.12
C PRO A 99 6.48 -16.52 7.28
N PHE A 100 7.16 -15.55 7.93
CA PHE A 100 7.45 -14.21 7.42
C PHE A 100 8.05 -14.15 5.99
N PHE A 101 8.75 -15.20 5.56
CA PHE A 101 9.56 -15.23 4.36
C PHE A 101 8.83 -15.62 3.06
N ASP A 102 7.58 -16.08 3.12
CA ASP A 102 6.87 -16.64 1.95
C ASP A 102 5.87 -15.67 1.29
N THR A 103 5.83 -14.41 1.71
CA THR A 103 4.85 -13.43 1.20
C THR A 103 5.54 -12.34 0.39
N ALA A 104 5.06 -12.13 -0.84
CA ALA A 104 5.45 -11.06 -1.76
C ALA A 104 4.96 -9.66 -1.29
N SER A 105 5.07 -9.39 0.02
CA SER A 105 4.60 -8.19 0.70
C SER A 105 5.75 -7.54 1.45
N HIS A 106 6.83 -7.26 0.73
CA HIS A 106 7.91 -6.41 1.25
C HIS A 106 7.46 -4.94 1.17
N ILE A 107 6.69 -4.49 2.16
CA ILE A 107 6.65 -3.07 2.51
C ILE A 107 7.09 -2.95 3.96
N ILE A 108 8.35 -2.55 4.12
CA ILE A 108 8.95 -2.20 5.40
C ILE A 108 8.25 -0.93 5.90
N ILE A 109 7.45 -1.03 6.96
CA ILE A 109 6.92 0.13 7.66
C ILE A 109 8.04 0.71 8.53
N LEU A 110 8.69 1.76 8.04
CA LEU A 110 9.51 2.63 8.87
C LEU A 110 8.57 3.60 9.61
N PHE A 111 8.23 3.31 10.87
CA PHE A 111 7.70 4.33 11.76
C PHE A 111 8.86 5.21 12.21
N GLY A 112 8.88 6.47 11.77
CA GLY A 112 9.84 7.46 12.21
C GLY A 112 9.91 8.63 11.24
N ASN A 113 9.17 9.69 11.57
CA ASN A 113 9.04 10.96 10.85
C ASN A 113 8.31 10.89 9.51
N VAL A 114 7.48 11.91 9.30
CA VAL A 114 6.86 12.26 8.02
C VAL A 114 7.98 12.53 7.02
N ALA A 115 8.48 11.48 6.38
CA ALA A 115 9.35 11.59 5.24
C ALA A 115 8.46 11.62 4.00
N PHE A 116 8.39 12.77 3.35
CA PHE A 116 7.99 12.92 1.95
C PHE A 116 8.99 12.17 1.05
N ASN A 117 9.11 10.86 1.21
CA ASN A 117 9.92 10.06 0.32
C ASN A 117 9.03 9.63 -0.84
N LEU A 118 9.09 10.43 -1.92
CA LEU A 118 8.77 9.99 -3.26
C LEU A 118 9.69 8.81 -3.57
N ILE A 119 9.24 7.57 -3.32
CA ILE A 119 9.95 6.38 -3.75
C ILE A 119 9.83 6.34 -5.28
N PRO A 120 10.92 6.58 -6.05
CA PRO A 120 10.86 6.43 -7.49
C PRO A 120 10.74 4.93 -7.79
N LEU A 121 9.73 4.54 -8.57
CA LEU A 121 9.64 3.20 -9.11
C LEU A 121 10.78 3.03 -10.13
N CYS A 122 11.93 2.52 -9.68
CA CYS A 122 13.10 2.25 -10.51
C CYS A 122 12.79 1.08 -11.45
N SER A 123 12.89 1.30 -12.76
CA SER A 123 12.44 0.38 -13.81
C SER A 123 13.55 -0.53 -14.37
N SER A 124 14.63 -0.82 -13.63
CA SER A 124 15.74 -1.62 -14.14
C SER A 124 16.01 -2.91 -13.37
N ALA A 125 16.45 -3.93 -14.12
CA ALA A 125 16.64 -5.32 -13.70
C ALA A 125 17.74 -5.54 -12.62
N SER A 126 18.42 -4.49 -12.14
CA SER A 126 19.52 -4.62 -11.16
C SER A 126 19.07 -4.73 -9.71
N CYS A 127 17.77 -4.55 -9.41
CA CYS A 127 17.26 -4.59 -8.04
C CYS A 127 17.07 -6.02 -7.46
N ARG A 128 17.46 -7.07 -8.20
CA ARG A 128 17.26 -8.47 -7.80
C ARG A 128 18.27 -9.03 -6.79
N GLN A 129 19.21 -8.24 -6.27
CA GLN A 129 20.33 -8.74 -5.45
C GLN A 129 20.46 -8.11 -4.06
N ALA A 130 19.46 -7.39 -3.58
CA ALA A 130 19.41 -6.93 -2.20
C ALA A 130 18.00 -7.12 -1.62
N ALA A 131 17.65 -8.38 -1.36
CA ALA A 131 16.60 -8.81 -0.45
C ALA A 131 17.03 -10.14 0.17
#